data_AF-A0A919AXB0-F1
#
_entry.id   AF-A0A919AXB0-F1
#
_cell.length_a   1.000
_cell.length_b   1.000
_cell.length_c   1.000
_cell.angle_alpha   90.00
_cell.angle_beta   90.00
_cell.angle_gamma   90.00
#
_symmetry.space_group_name_H-M   'P 1'
#
loop_
_entity.id
_entity.type
_entity.pdbx_description
1 polymer ?
#
loop_
_entity_poly.entity_id
_entity_poly.type
_entity_poly.pdbx_seq_one_letter_code
_entity_poly.pdbx_strand_id
1 'polypeptide(L)'
;MDIKPLEELQAADERALLFTPLGLGRMTPEDAADFQQRVIARLQLADDVAETTRQKFEQLRVAFSHGVLCYELFTLVADAAQLALEQALRDRFCAHHRGQVLAVRDRRGHEHPITMSSPTDFFERLSDIRAPEIRMGSAREWKPFNGMLTGLLTWARREGLLRGQRNRNVEPVRKALRNIVAHGTYHLDTPVEAARALSDLAEIINHLWGRPTPGGRLYPAPLSRSVVAIGWSDHGEKTTVGCADRLAEARDEESFTYLLVRAVFCPGGVTDPNLLEFDARSATTAFPAQYLWGPGSRDEALVWLARHQPESDLCGYLDQAVLVRVHDGNIDLPVYPGVAAGLPAAEQRGTWHALRVDRGLDALAHLRALADTTPLHVPDVRTPFAHRLAGSAT
;
A
#
# COMPACT_ATOMS: atom_id res chain seq x y z
N MET A 1 -26.71 32.43 16.65
CA MET A 1 -26.62 30.97 16.80
C MET A 1 -27.81 30.60 17.65
N ASP A 2 -28.78 29.91 17.07
CA ASP A 2 -29.99 29.53 17.79
C ASP A 2 -29.70 28.27 18.62
N ILE A 3 -30.16 28.25 19.87
CA ILE A 3 -29.93 27.14 20.78
C ILE A 3 -30.88 26.01 20.40
N LYS A 4 -30.31 24.88 19.97
CA LYS A 4 -31.08 23.68 19.60
C LYS A 4 -31.50 22.89 20.84
N PRO A 5 -32.73 22.34 20.90
CA PRO A 5 -33.11 21.40 21.95
C PRO A 5 -32.38 20.06 21.81
N LEU A 6 -32.28 19.30 22.90
CA LEU A 6 -31.59 18.00 22.91
C LEU A 6 -32.15 17.00 21.89
N GLU A 7 -33.47 16.99 21.71
CA GLU A 7 -34.15 16.13 20.73
C GLU A 7 -33.66 16.39 19.29
N GLU A 8 -33.46 17.66 18.92
CA GLU A 8 -32.91 18.02 17.59
C GLU A 8 -31.44 17.60 17.46
N LEU A 9 -30.66 17.63 18.54
CA LEU A 9 -29.27 17.17 18.54
C LEU A 9 -29.13 15.64 18.47
N GLN A 10 -30.18 14.91 18.84
CA GLN A 10 -30.23 13.43 18.79
C GLN A 10 -30.88 12.90 17.50
N ALA A 11 -31.51 13.77 16.71
CA ALA A 11 -32.05 13.39 15.41
C ALA A 11 -30.92 13.05 14.43
N ALA A 12 -31.12 12.01 13.62
CA ALA A 12 -30.15 11.67 12.59
C ALA A 12 -30.13 12.72 11.48
N ASP A 13 -28.93 13.03 10.99
CA ASP A 13 -28.74 13.88 9.83
C ASP A 13 -29.20 13.15 8.56
N GLU A 14 -30.15 13.72 7.82
CA GLU A 14 -30.72 13.08 6.64
C GLU A 14 -29.67 12.71 5.59
N ARG A 15 -28.56 13.47 5.48
CA ARG A 15 -27.48 13.20 4.53
C ARG A 15 -26.75 11.91 4.87
N ALA A 16 -26.59 11.59 6.16
CA ALA A 16 -25.91 10.39 6.61
C ALA A 16 -26.72 9.12 6.28
N LEU A 17 -28.05 9.23 6.17
CA LEU A 17 -28.95 8.12 5.87
C LEU A 17 -28.87 7.63 4.42
N LEU A 18 -28.21 8.38 3.54
CA LEU A 18 -28.14 8.08 2.10
C LEU A 18 -27.07 7.03 1.73
N PHE A 19 -26.27 6.57 2.69
CA PHE A 19 -25.13 5.69 2.45
C PHE A 19 -25.40 4.28 2.96
N THR A 20 -25.61 3.34 2.02
CA THR A 20 -25.92 1.93 2.30
C THR A 20 -24.75 1.02 1.92
N PRO A 21 -24.77 -0.27 2.34
CA PRO A 21 -23.80 -1.27 1.88
C PRO A 21 -23.74 -1.46 0.35
N LEU A 22 -24.81 -1.10 -0.37
CA LEU A 22 -24.94 -1.25 -1.83
C LEU A 22 -24.70 0.06 -2.59
N GLY A 23 -24.23 1.11 -1.91
CA GLY A 23 -24.06 2.46 -2.47
C GLY A 23 -25.14 3.42 -1.98
N LEU A 24 -25.62 4.31 -2.86
CA LEU A 24 -26.60 5.32 -2.48
C LEU A 24 -28.01 4.72 -2.35
N GLY A 25 -28.66 5.00 -1.22
CA GLY A 25 -30.00 4.54 -0.87
C GLY A 25 -30.36 5.00 0.54
N ARG A 26 -31.63 4.94 0.94
CA ARG A 26 -32.06 5.48 2.25
C ARG A 26 -32.16 4.38 3.30
N MET A 27 -31.45 4.54 4.41
CA MET A 27 -31.54 3.69 5.60
C MET A 27 -32.42 4.33 6.67
N THR A 28 -32.90 3.51 7.61
CA THR A 28 -33.41 4.02 8.89
C THR A 28 -32.23 4.60 9.70
N PRO A 29 -32.48 5.53 10.64
CA PRO A 29 -31.46 6.03 11.55
C PRO A 29 -30.69 4.92 12.28
N GLU A 30 -31.41 3.90 12.77
CA GLU A 30 -30.85 2.77 13.50
C GLU A 30 -29.95 1.90 12.61
N ASP A 31 -30.41 1.57 11.41
CA ASP A 31 -29.60 0.77 10.48
C ASP A 31 -28.38 1.55 9.99
N ALA A 32 -28.51 2.87 9.79
CA ALA A 32 -27.37 3.72 9.45
C ALA A 32 -26.33 3.74 10.58
N ALA A 33 -26.77 3.89 11.83
CA ALA A 33 -25.88 3.86 12.99
C ALA A 33 -25.18 2.51 13.17
N ASP A 34 -25.89 1.39 13.03
CA ASP A 34 -25.29 0.03 13.07
C ASP A 34 -24.30 -0.17 11.92
N PHE A 35 -24.68 0.19 10.69
CA PHE A 35 -23.84 0.04 9.51
C PHE A 35 -22.53 0.83 9.66
N GLN A 36 -22.59 2.13 9.97
CA GLN A 36 -21.40 2.97 10.09
C GLN A 36 -20.47 2.46 11.22
N GLN A 37 -21.01 1.99 12.34
CA GLN A 37 -20.21 1.38 13.40
C GLN A 37 -19.53 0.08 12.94
N ARG A 38 -20.22 -0.79 12.22
CA ARG A 38 -19.65 -2.03 11.68
C ARG A 38 -18.52 -1.77 10.68
N VAL A 39 -18.64 -0.73 9.86
CA VAL A 39 -17.59 -0.34 8.90
C VAL A 39 -16.25 -0.10 9.61
N ILE A 40 -16.27 0.56 10.77
CA ILE A 40 -15.07 0.90 11.53
C ILE A 40 -14.75 -0.05 12.71
N ALA A 41 -15.63 -1.00 13.03
CA ALA A 41 -15.45 -1.93 14.14
C ALA A 41 -14.18 -2.79 13.98
N ARG A 42 -13.87 -3.18 12.75
CA ARG A 42 -12.69 -3.97 12.38
C ARG A 42 -11.37 -3.20 12.39
N LEU A 43 -11.41 -1.87 12.48
CA LEU A 43 -10.23 -1.03 12.46
C LEU A 43 -9.63 -1.00 13.87
N GLN A 44 -8.72 -1.94 14.14
CA GLN A 44 -8.07 -2.09 15.44
C GLN A 44 -6.57 -1.76 15.35
N LEU A 45 -6.07 -1.06 16.36
CA LEU A 45 -4.64 -0.82 16.51
C LEU A 45 -4.00 -1.91 17.36
N ALA A 46 -2.84 -2.39 16.94
CA ALA A 46 -2.07 -3.38 17.68
C ALA A 46 -1.72 -2.91 19.10
N ASP A 47 -1.67 -3.83 20.07
CA ASP A 47 -1.54 -3.53 21.50
C ASP A 47 -0.29 -2.74 21.89
N ASP A 48 0.79 -2.86 21.10
CA ASP A 48 2.07 -2.18 21.31
C ASP A 48 2.13 -0.75 20.76
N VAL A 49 1.07 -0.27 20.11
CA VAL A 49 0.95 1.13 19.68
C VAL A 49 0.95 2.07 20.88
N ALA A 50 1.66 3.19 20.76
CA ALA A 50 1.75 4.19 21.82
C ALA A 50 0.37 4.70 22.25
N GLU A 51 0.18 4.85 23.56
CA GLU A 51 -1.11 5.18 24.15
C GLU A 51 -1.67 6.53 23.65
N THR A 52 -0.81 7.52 23.44
CA THR A 52 -1.17 8.82 22.85
C THR A 52 -1.77 8.68 21.46
N THR A 53 -1.16 7.85 20.60
CA THR A 53 -1.69 7.54 19.27
C THR A 53 -2.99 6.74 19.35
N ARG A 54 -3.06 5.75 20.26
CA ARG A 54 -4.26 4.92 20.46
C ARG A 54 -5.46 5.76 20.88
N GLN A 55 -5.30 6.60 21.89
CA GLN A 55 -6.38 7.48 22.38
C GLN A 55 -6.86 8.42 21.28
N LYS A 56 -5.94 9.01 20.50
CA LYS A 56 -6.32 9.88 19.39
C LYS A 56 -7.12 9.12 18.33
N PHE A 57 -6.72 7.90 17.99
CA PHE A 57 -7.43 7.07 17.03
C PHE A 57 -8.83 6.66 17.52
N GLU A 58 -8.97 6.23 18.78
CA GLU A 58 -10.27 5.89 19.36
C GLU A 58 -11.20 7.10 19.44
N GLN A 59 -10.69 8.31 19.73
CA GLN A 59 -11.47 9.54 19.63
C GLN A 59 -12.04 9.75 18.22
N LEU A 60 -11.26 9.47 17.17
CA LEU A 60 -11.74 9.59 15.79
C LEU A 60 -12.80 8.53 15.45
N ARG A 61 -12.65 7.30 15.97
CA ARG A 61 -13.68 6.25 15.81
C ARG A 61 -14.99 6.64 16.46
N VAL A 62 -14.94 7.17 17.68
CA VAL A 62 -16.12 7.67 18.39
C VAL A 62 -16.76 8.85 17.65
N ALA A 63 -15.96 9.81 17.18
CA ALA A 63 -16.48 10.95 16.39
C ALA A 63 -17.12 10.49 15.08
N PHE A 64 -16.54 9.48 14.41
CA PHE A 64 -17.10 8.88 13.20
C PHE A 64 -18.48 8.27 13.46
N SER A 65 -18.63 7.49 14.54
CA SER A 65 -19.92 6.90 14.90
C SER A 65 -21.00 7.95 15.14
N HIS A 66 -20.64 9.10 15.72
CA HIS A 66 -21.56 10.22 15.90
C HIS A 66 -21.86 11.00 14.61
N GLY A 67 -21.16 10.74 13.50
CA GLY A 67 -21.40 11.38 12.22
C GLY A 67 -22.81 11.16 11.66
N VAL A 68 -23.49 10.10 12.11
CA VAL A 68 -24.91 9.87 11.79
C VAL A 68 -25.82 10.95 12.35
N LEU A 69 -25.44 11.59 13.46
CA LEU A 69 -26.19 12.69 14.09
C LEU A 69 -25.73 14.07 13.60
N CYS A 70 -24.47 14.19 13.18
CA CYS A 70 -23.90 15.42 12.64
C CYS A 70 -22.94 15.08 11.50
N TYR A 71 -23.41 15.26 10.27
CA TYR A 71 -22.70 14.80 9.08
C TYR A 71 -21.30 15.45 8.93
N GLU A 72 -21.14 16.70 9.37
CA GLU A 72 -19.85 17.42 9.36
C GLU A 72 -18.75 16.67 10.11
N LEU A 73 -19.10 15.83 11.10
CA LEU A 73 -18.12 15.01 11.81
C LEU A 73 -17.37 14.03 10.90
N PHE A 74 -17.98 13.56 9.80
CA PHE A 74 -17.25 12.72 8.84
C PHE A 74 -16.08 13.48 8.20
N THR A 75 -16.30 14.74 7.84
CA THR A 75 -15.25 15.60 7.29
C THR A 75 -14.17 15.86 8.34
N LEU A 76 -14.59 16.22 9.55
CA LEU A 76 -13.67 16.48 10.66
C LEU A 76 -12.82 15.24 11.01
N VAL A 77 -13.40 14.03 10.93
CA VAL A 77 -12.67 12.78 11.13
C VAL A 77 -11.65 12.54 10.02
N ALA A 78 -12.03 12.71 8.75
CA ALA A 78 -11.12 12.55 7.61
C ALA A 78 -9.92 13.50 7.73
N ASP A 79 -10.17 14.76 8.09
CA ASP A 79 -9.15 15.78 8.30
C ASP A 79 -8.25 15.47 9.49
N ALA A 80 -8.85 15.16 10.64
CA ALA A 80 -8.12 14.87 11.86
C ALA A 80 -7.33 13.56 11.76
N ALA A 81 -7.71 12.63 10.89
CA ALA A 81 -6.92 11.44 10.57
C ALA A 81 -5.58 11.80 9.90
N GLN A 82 -5.54 12.83 9.05
CA GLN A 82 -4.29 13.31 8.45
C GLN A 82 -3.33 13.90 9.51
N LEU A 83 -3.88 14.57 10.52
CA LEU A 83 -3.11 15.12 11.64
C LEU A 83 -2.64 14.01 12.59
N ALA A 84 -3.49 13.01 12.86
CA ALA A 84 -3.15 11.87 13.70
C ALA A 84 -2.01 11.02 13.12
N LEU A 85 -1.89 10.95 11.78
CA LEU A 85 -0.75 10.31 11.13
C LEU A 85 0.59 10.95 11.52
N GLU A 86 0.66 12.29 11.53
CA GLU A 86 1.89 12.99 11.92
C GLU A 86 2.25 12.68 13.38
N GLN A 87 1.26 12.66 14.28
CA GLN A 87 1.47 12.27 15.68
C GLN A 87 1.98 10.82 15.80
N ALA A 88 1.36 9.87 15.10
CA ALA A 88 1.78 8.47 15.14
C ALA A 88 3.22 8.27 14.67
N LEU A 89 3.63 9.01 13.64
CA LEU A 89 5.01 9.00 13.17
C LEU A 89 5.98 9.60 14.19
N ARG A 90 5.60 10.67 14.90
CA ARG A 90 6.41 11.25 15.99
C ARG A 90 6.56 10.27 17.15
N ASP A 91 5.46 9.65 17.58
CA ASP A 91 5.48 8.64 18.63
C ASP A 91 6.39 7.47 18.25
N ARG A 92 6.28 7.00 17.00
CA ARG A 92 7.16 5.93 16.49
C ARG A 92 8.62 6.35 16.40
N PHE A 93 8.90 7.57 15.96
CA PHE A 93 10.25 8.14 15.91
C PHE A 93 10.91 8.13 17.29
N CYS A 94 10.19 8.63 18.29
CA CYS A 94 10.70 8.71 19.66
C CYS A 94 10.89 7.32 20.27
N ALA A 95 9.97 6.38 20.01
CA ALA A 95 10.11 5.00 20.44
C ALA A 95 11.33 4.31 19.81
N HIS A 96 11.56 4.52 18.51
CA HIS A 96 12.69 3.93 17.78
C HIS A 96 14.05 4.42 18.30
N HIS A 97 14.10 5.68 18.72
CA HIS A 97 15.32 6.34 19.18
C HIS A 97 15.43 6.45 20.70
N ARG A 98 14.55 5.80 21.46
CA ARG A 98 14.46 5.97 22.91
C ARG A 98 15.81 5.69 23.59
N GLY A 99 16.27 6.64 24.39
CA GLY A 99 17.54 6.54 25.12
C GLY A 99 18.80 6.72 24.26
N GLN A 100 18.65 7.05 22.98
CA GLN A 100 19.78 7.35 22.09
C GLN A 100 20.07 8.85 22.08
N VAL A 101 21.34 9.19 21.84
CA VAL A 101 21.76 10.55 21.49
C VAL A 101 21.78 10.65 19.97
N LEU A 102 20.93 11.50 19.41
CA LEU A 102 20.86 11.77 17.99
C LEU A 102 21.74 12.97 17.65
N ALA A 103 22.66 12.77 16.72
CA ALA A 103 23.38 13.88 16.10
C ALA A 103 22.50 14.54 15.04
N VAL A 104 22.22 15.83 15.20
CA VAL A 104 21.50 16.65 14.23
C VAL A 104 22.48 17.63 13.61
N ARG A 105 22.62 17.62 12.29
CA ARG A 105 23.52 18.52 11.58
C ARG A 105 22.76 19.75 11.10
N ASP A 106 23.33 20.93 11.34
CA ASP A 106 22.78 22.19 10.81
C ASP A 106 23.31 22.50 9.40
N ARG A 107 22.77 23.56 8.77
CA ARG A 107 23.22 24.03 7.45
C ARG A 107 24.72 24.34 7.36
N ARG A 108 25.36 24.71 8.47
CA ARG A 108 26.81 25.03 8.53
C ARG A 108 27.66 23.79 8.77
N GLY A 109 27.05 22.62 8.94
CA GLY A 109 27.73 21.36 9.21
C GLY A 109 28.04 21.11 10.68
N HIS A 110 27.56 21.94 11.61
CA HIS A 110 27.74 21.68 13.04
C HIS A 110 26.77 20.60 13.50
N GLU A 111 27.28 19.64 14.26
CA GLU A 111 26.49 18.57 14.85
C GLU A 111 26.04 18.96 16.27
N HIS A 112 24.73 18.89 16.49
CA HIS A 112 24.06 19.15 17.74
C HIS A 112 23.61 17.80 18.33
N PRO A 113 24.19 17.32 19.43
CA PRO A 113 23.76 16.10 20.09
C PRO A 113 22.47 16.36 20.88
N ILE A 114 21.38 15.68 20.51
CA ILE A 114 20.09 15.77 21.20
C ILE A 114 19.75 14.40 21.79
N THR A 115 19.56 14.33 23.10
CA THR A 115 19.15 13.09 23.77
C THR A 115 17.66 12.87 23.61
N MET A 116 17.25 11.68 23.18
CA MET A 116 15.85 11.29 23.04
C MET A 116 15.26 10.87 24.41
N SER A 117 15.05 11.86 25.28
CA SER A 117 14.43 11.71 26.61
C SER A 117 12.91 11.90 26.56
N SER A 118 12.44 12.88 25.79
CA SER A 118 11.02 13.23 25.60
C SER A 118 10.76 13.66 24.15
N PRO A 119 9.64 13.24 23.53
CA PRO A 119 9.24 13.72 22.21
C PRO A 119 9.21 15.25 22.11
N THR A 120 8.63 15.92 23.11
CA THR A 120 8.46 17.38 23.12
C THR A 120 9.81 18.09 23.13
N ASP A 121 10.72 17.72 24.04
CA ASP A 121 12.05 18.33 24.16
C ASP A 121 12.88 18.14 22.89
N PHE A 122 12.80 16.96 22.26
CA PHE A 122 13.51 16.72 21.00
C PHE A 122 13.00 17.64 19.88
N PHE A 123 11.69 17.71 19.65
CA PHE A 123 11.14 18.51 18.55
C PHE A 123 11.24 20.02 18.79
N GLU A 124 11.19 20.47 20.04
CA GLU A 124 11.46 21.87 20.41
C GLU A 124 12.90 22.24 20.05
N ARG A 125 13.90 21.47 20.51
CA ARG A 125 15.31 21.72 20.17
C ARG A 125 15.60 21.60 18.67
N LEU A 126 14.94 20.67 17.99
CA LEU A 126 15.06 20.52 16.54
C LEU A 126 14.58 21.79 15.81
N SER A 127 13.53 22.43 16.32
CA SER A 127 12.95 23.63 15.70
C SER A 127 13.88 24.85 15.74
N ASP A 128 14.82 24.90 16.69
CA ASP A 128 15.85 25.92 16.79
C ASP A 128 16.98 25.73 15.76
N ILE A 129 17.11 24.52 15.20
CA ILE A 129 18.18 24.18 14.26
C ILE A 129 17.74 24.53 12.83
N ARG A 130 18.52 25.36 12.15
CA ARG A 130 18.22 25.75 10.76
C ARG A 130 18.62 24.66 9.77
N ALA A 131 17.62 24.23 9.00
CA ALA A 131 17.72 23.16 7.98
C ALA A 131 18.37 21.89 8.58
N PRO A 132 17.71 21.26 9.55
CA PRO A 132 18.29 20.14 10.26
C PRO A 132 18.43 18.94 9.32
N GLU A 133 19.49 18.17 9.52
CA GLU A 133 19.69 16.86 8.92
C GLU A 133 19.93 15.82 10.01
N ILE A 134 19.45 14.60 9.78
CA ILE A 134 19.77 13.45 10.64
C ILE A 134 20.30 12.29 9.79
N ARG A 135 21.01 11.36 10.44
CA ARG A 135 21.49 10.13 9.79
C ARG A 135 20.34 9.13 9.66
N MET A 136 20.04 8.69 8.45
CA MET A 136 18.94 7.77 8.17
C MET A 136 19.35 6.60 7.27
N GLY A 137 18.66 5.47 7.43
CA GLY A 137 18.80 4.25 6.66
C GLY A 137 20.05 3.45 6.97
N SER A 138 20.21 2.32 6.28
CA SER A 138 21.31 1.36 6.51
C SER A 138 22.69 1.99 6.35
N ALA A 139 22.85 2.90 5.38
CA ALA A 139 24.10 3.62 5.13
C ALA A 139 24.34 4.80 6.09
N ARG A 140 23.38 5.13 6.97
CA ARG A 140 23.43 6.24 7.93
C ARG A 140 23.83 7.59 7.28
N GLU A 141 23.28 7.85 6.10
CA GLU A 141 23.51 9.09 5.36
C GLU A 141 22.80 10.28 6.01
N TRP A 142 23.44 11.44 6.00
CA TRP A 142 22.79 12.71 6.36
C TRP A 142 21.67 13.05 5.37
N LYS A 143 20.48 13.30 5.89
CA LYS A 143 19.32 13.72 5.11
C LYS A 143 18.54 14.83 5.80
N PRO A 144 17.95 15.76 5.03
CA PRO A 144 17.06 16.77 5.55
C PRO A 144 15.94 16.18 6.41
N PHE A 145 15.73 16.76 7.59
CA PHE A 145 14.73 16.34 8.55
C PHE A 145 14.21 17.54 9.32
N ASN A 146 12.93 17.87 9.11
CA ASN A 146 12.28 19.01 9.76
C ASN A 146 11.34 18.58 10.90
N GLY A 147 11.29 17.29 11.26
CA GLY A 147 10.38 16.77 12.28
C GLY A 147 8.89 16.84 11.93
N MET A 148 8.54 17.23 10.70
CA MET A 148 7.16 17.32 10.21
C MET A 148 6.83 16.11 9.33
N LEU A 149 5.56 15.97 8.94
CA LEU A 149 5.04 14.84 8.17
C LEU A 149 5.96 14.34 7.04
N THR A 150 6.48 15.22 6.17
CA THR A 150 7.37 14.82 5.07
C THR A 150 8.72 14.26 5.56
N GLY A 151 9.34 14.90 6.55
CA GLY A 151 10.60 14.43 7.12
C GLY A 151 10.43 13.09 7.84
N LEU A 152 9.32 12.93 8.56
CA LEU A 152 8.96 11.71 9.28
C LEU A 152 8.64 10.55 8.33
N LEU A 153 7.87 10.76 7.26
CA LEU A 153 7.62 9.73 6.25
C LEU A 153 8.92 9.30 5.56
N THR A 154 9.78 10.26 5.22
CA THR A 154 11.09 10.00 4.62
C THR A 154 11.96 9.15 5.55
N TRP A 155 12.00 9.50 6.83
CA TRP A 155 12.70 8.73 7.85
C TRP A 155 12.13 7.31 7.96
N ALA A 156 10.82 7.16 8.12
CA ALA A 156 10.18 5.86 8.31
C ALA A 156 10.44 4.91 7.13
N ARG A 157 10.43 5.43 5.89
CA ARG A 157 10.82 4.65 4.70
C ARG A 157 12.29 4.27 4.70
N ARG A 158 13.19 5.20 5.02
CA ARG A 158 14.64 4.93 5.03
C ARG A 158 15.03 3.91 6.09
N GLU A 159 14.38 3.92 7.25
CA GLU A 159 14.54 2.91 8.29
C GLU A 159 13.76 1.59 8.00
N GLY A 160 13.05 1.49 6.87
CA GLY A 160 12.35 0.27 6.46
C GLY A 160 11.03 -0.01 7.20
N LEU A 161 10.48 0.99 7.90
CA LEU A 161 9.22 0.91 8.65
C LEU A 161 7.98 1.08 7.76
N LEU A 162 8.14 1.68 6.57
CA LEU A 162 7.07 1.81 5.58
C LEU A 162 7.51 1.16 4.27
N ARG A 163 6.65 0.28 3.74
CA ARG A 163 6.87 -0.46 2.49
C ARG A 163 5.96 -0.02 1.35
N GLY A 164 6.30 -0.46 0.16
CA GLY A 164 5.47 -0.39 -1.03
C GLY A 164 5.73 0.86 -1.86
N GLN A 165 5.90 0.67 -3.17
CA GLN A 165 6.15 1.75 -4.13
C GLN A 165 4.88 2.49 -4.52
N ARG A 166 3.73 1.82 -4.62
CA ARG A 166 2.45 2.47 -4.91
C ARG A 166 2.05 3.41 -3.78
N ASN A 167 2.26 2.99 -2.54
CA ASN A 167 2.02 3.81 -1.35
C ASN A 167 2.87 5.09 -1.37
N ARG A 168 4.10 5.01 -1.87
CA ARG A 168 5.01 6.15 -1.98
C ARG A 168 4.44 7.26 -2.86
N ASN A 169 3.71 6.90 -3.91
CA ASN A 169 3.07 7.87 -4.81
C ASN A 169 1.86 8.57 -4.16
N VAL A 170 1.30 8.02 -3.08
CA VAL A 170 0.17 8.61 -2.34
C VAL A 170 0.64 9.59 -1.25
N GLU A 171 1.90 9.52 -0.83
CA GLU A 171 2.44 10.40 0.22
C GLU A 171 2.40 11.91 -0.14
N PRO A 172 2.71 12.34 -1.38
CA PRO A 172 2.52 13.72 -1.78
C PRO A 172 1.07 14.18 -1.67
N VAL A 173 0.11 13.30 -1.98
CA VAL A 173 -1.33 13.59 -1.86
C VAL A 173 -1.72 13.78 -0.39
N ARG A 174 -1.26 12.90 0.50
CA ARG A 174 -1.48 13.04 1.95
C ARG A 174 -0.90 14.33 2.51
N LYS A 175 0.28 14.73 2.03
CA LYS A 175 0.86 16.03 2.37
C LYS A 175 -0.02 17.18 1.89
N ALA A 176 -0.50 17.14 0.65
CA ALA A 176 -1.37 18.16 0.09
C ALA A 176 -2.68 18.28 0.89
N LEU A 177 -3.31 17.15 1.20
CA LEU A 177 -4.52 17.09 2.03
C LEU A 177 -4.27 17.65 3.43
N ARG A 178 -3.21 17.21 4.12
CA ARG A 178 -2.83 17.75 5.44
C ARG A 178 -2.62 19.27 5.39
N ASN A 179 -2.01 19.79 4.32
CA ASN A 179 -1.83 21.23 4.16
C ASN A 179 -3.15 21.96 3.93
N ILE A 180 -4.08 21.41 3.14
CA ILE A 180 -5.43 21.97 2.96
C ILE A 180 -6.14 22.08 4.31
N VAL A 181 -6.09 21.01 5.11
CA VAL A 181 -6.64 20.99 6.49
C VAL A 181 -6.01 22.07 7.35
N ALA A 182 -4.67 22.19 7.32
CA ALA A 182 -3.95 23.19 8.11
C ALA A 182 -4.22 24.64 7.66
N HIS A 183 -4.67 24.87 6.43
CA HIS A 183 -4.95 26.19 5.87
C HIS A 183 -6.46 26.53 5.78
N GLY A 184 -7.33 25.66 6.30
CA GLY A 184 -8.72 26.01 6.65
C GLY A 184 -9.68 26.26 5.50
N THR A 185 -9.53 25.56 4.36
CA THR A 185 -10.53 25.67 3.28
C THR A 185 -11.76 24.82 3.60
N TYR A 186 -12.96 25.40 3.53
CA TYR A 186 -14.19 24.64 3.71
C TYR A 186 -14.35 23.60 2.59
N HIS A 187 -14.60 22.37 2.99
CA HIS A 187 -15.01 21.28 2.10
C HIS A 187 -15.91 20.33 2.89
N LEU A 188 -16.55 19.41 2.18
CA LEU A 188 -17.42 18.42 2.78
C LEU A 188 -17.05 17.04 2.22
N ASP A 189 -16.77 16.12 3.13
CA ASP A 189 -16.42 14.74 2.82
C ASP A 189 -17.59 13.78 3.10
N THR A 190 -17.45 12.53 2.68
CA THR A 190 -18.48 11.50 2.84
C THR A 190 -18.14 10.50 3.95
N PRO A 191 -19.12 9.77 4.50
CA PRO A 191 -18.85 8.68 5.44
C PRO A 191 -17.90 7.62 4.87
N VAL A 192 -17.97 7.39 3.56
CA VAL A 192 -17.13 6.40 2.85
C VAL A 192 -15.66 6.83 2.83
N GLU A 193 -15.40 8.10 2.52
CA GLU A 193 -14.03 8.64 2.50
C GLU A 193 -13.48 8.79 3.92
N ALA A 194 -14.30 9.21 4.89
CA ALA A 194 -13.90 9.25 6.30
C ALA A 194 -13.55 7.85 6.85
N ALA A 195 -14.33 6.83 6.51
CA ALA A 195 -14.03 5.44 6.86
C ALA A 195 -12.75 4.95 6.17
N ARG A 196 -12.54 5.32 4.90
CA ARG A 196 -11.31 5.02 4.17
C ARG A 196 -10.10 5.70 4.81
N ALA A 197 -10.21 6.96 5.21
CA ALA A 197 -9.15 7.69 5.91
C ALA A 197 -8.78 7.03 7.25
N LEU A 198 -9.78 6.59 8.02
CA LEU A 198 -9.55 5.82 9.25
C LEU A 198 -8.90 4.46 8.98
N SER A 199 -9.34 3.74 7.94
CA SER A 199 -8.76 2.45 7.57
C SER A 199 -7.29 2.62 7.15
N ASP A 200 -7.02 3.57 6.28
CA ASP A 200 -5.67 3.93 5.83
C ASP A 200 -4.77 4.35 7.00
N LEU A 201 -5.31 5.10 7.97
CA LEU A 201 -4.59 5.51 9.17
C LEU A 201 -4.26 4.31 10.06
N ALA A 202 -5.23 3.43 10.32
CA ALA A 202 -5.03 2.22 11.11
C ALA A 202 -3.96 1.30 10.50
N GLU A 203 -4.03 1.09 9.18
CA GLU A 203 -3.05 0.30 8.45
C GLU A 203 -1.64 0.86 8.58
N ILE A 204 -1.47 2.18 8.46
CA ILE A 204 -0.16 2.81 8.60
C ILE A 204 0.36 2.73 10.02
N ILE A 205 -0.47 3.04 11.01
CA ILE A 205 -0.08 2.96 12.42
C ILE A 205 0.37 1.53 12.73
N ASN A 206 -0.43 0.52 12.40
CA ASN A 206 -0.04 -0.87 12.63
C ASN A 206 1.27 -1.22 11.94
N HIS A 207 1.43 -0.82 10.67
CA HIS A 207 2.63 -1.14 9.92
C HIS A 207 3.89 -0.45 10.48
N LEU A 208 3.77 0.80 10.97
CA LEU A 208 4.87 1.49 11.66
C LEU A 208 5.38 0.69 12.87
N TRP A 209 4.49 -0.04 13.56
CA TRP A 209 4.81 -0.95 14.67
C TRP A 209 5.11 -2.39 14.22
N GLY A 210 5.28 -2.63 12.91
CA GLY A 210 5.65 -3.93 12.36
C GLY A 210 4.49 -4.92 12.30
N ARG A 211 3.25 -4.45 12.39
CA ARG A 211 2.03 -5.27 12.39
C ARG A 211 1.35 -5.16 11.02
N PRO A 212 1.43 -6.19 10.18
CA PRO A 212 0.70 -6.18 8.92
C PRO A 212 -0.82 -6.19 9.16
N THR A 213 -1.60 -5.66 8.21
CA THR A 213 -3.07 -5.65 8.32
C THR A 213 -3.70 -6.70 7.41
N PRO A 214 -4.38 -7.73 7.94
CA PRO A 214 -5.11 -8.70 7.12
C PRO A 214 -6.14 -8.01 6.23
N GLY A 215 -6.09 -8.27 4.91
CA GLY A 215 -6.97 -7.62 3.93
C GLY A 215 -6.72 -6.11 3.75
N GLY A 216 -5.63 -5.57 4.31
CA GLY A 216 -5.27 -4.16 4.18
C GLY A 216 -4.98 -3.77 2.73
N ARG A 217 -5.33 -2.54 2.37
CA ARG A 217 -5.15 -2.01 1.01
C ARG A 217 -3.73 -1.48 0.80
N LEU A 218 -3.19 -0.79 1.81
CA LEU A 218 -1.89 -0.13 1.75
C LEU A 218 -0.78 -1.05 2.27
N TYR A 219 -0.97 -1.63 3.45
CA TYR A 219 0.04 -2.47 4.11
C TYR A 219 -0.55 -3.85 4.45
N PRO A 220 -0.91 -4.65 3.42
CA PRO A 220 -1.52 -5.94 3.61
C PRO A 220 -0.60 -6.90 4.35
N ALA A 221 -1.22 -7.81 5.08
CA ALA A 221 -0.57 -9.01 5.56
C ALA A 221 -0.09 -9.90 4.40
N PRO A 222 0.96 -10.71 4.64
CA PRO A 222 1.36 -11.74 3.70
C PRO A 222 0.16 -12.56 3.23
N LEU A 223 0.08 -12.79 1.93
CA LEU A 223 -1.00 -13.54 1.30
C LEU A 223 -0.68 -15.02 1.30
N SER A 224 -1.69 -15.86 1.49
CA SER A 224 -1.56 -17.30 1.34
C SER A 224 -1.40 -17.69 -0.12
N ARG A 225 -0.42 -18.54 -0.41
CA ARG A 225 -0.25 -19.18 -1.71
C ARG A 225 -0.52 -20.66 -1.56
N SER A 226 -1.44 -21.14 -2.38
CA SER A 226 -1.79 -22.55 -2.50
C SER A 226 -1.06 -23.17 -3.69
N VAL A 227 -1.07 -24.49 -3.77
CA VAL A 227 -0.59 -25.23 -4.93
C VAL A 227 -1.73 -25.30 -5.95
N VAL A 228 -1.47 -24.76 -7.13
CA VAL A 228 -2.45 -24.54 -8.20
C VAL A 228 -2.01 -25.34 -9.42
N ALA A 229 -2.96 -26.01 -10.05
CA ALA A 229 -2.79 -26.59 -11.38
C ALA A 229 -3.28 -25.60 -12.43
N ILE A 230 -2.41 -25.27 -13.38
CA ILE A 230 -2.75 -24.51 -14.60
C ILE A 230 -2.68 -25.50 -15.75
N GLY A 231 -3.78 -25.67 -16.48
CA GLY A 231 -3.88 -26.60 -17.60
C GLY A 231 -4.20 -25.88 -18.90
N TRP A 232 -3.67 -26.40 -20.01
CA TRP A 232 -4.07 -26.00 -21.36
C TRP A 232 -4.40 -27.25 -22.17
N SER A 233 -5.45 -27.17 -23.00
CA SER A 233 -5.75 -28.29 -23.90
C SER A 233 -4.66 -28.43 -24.97
N ASP A 234 -4.51 -29.62 -25.56
CA ASP A 234 -3.45 -29.91 -26.53
C ASP A 234 -3.42 -28.95 -27.74
N HIS A 235 -4.56 -28.37 -28.09
CA HIS A 235 -4.71 -27.37 -29.15
C HIS A 235 -4.66 -25.91 -28.66
N GLY A 236 -4.52 -25.69 -27.36
CA GLY A 236 -4.46 -24.36 -26.74
C GLY A 236 -5.80 -23.60 -26.73
N GLU A 237 -6.90 -24.26 -27.10
CA GLU A 237 -8.22 -23.64 -27.21
C GLU A 237 -8.86 -23.36 -25.84
N LYS A 238 -8.50 -24.17 -24.83
CA LYS A 238 -9.02 -24.05 -23.48
C LYS A 238 -7.89 -23.94 -22.48
N THR A 239 -8.09 -23.10 -21.47
CA THR A 239 -7.25 -23.01 -20.29
C THR A 239 -8.08 -23.25 -19.05
N THR A 240 -7.49 -23.91 -18.06
CA THR A 240 -8.12 -24.20 -16.78
C THR A 240 -7.17 -23.85 -15.64
N VAL A 241 -7.74 -23.44 -14.51
CA VAL A 241 -7.00 -23.13 -13.29
C VAL A 241 -7.79 -23.60 -12.09
N GLY A 242 -7.13 -24.29 -11.17
CA GLY A 242 -7.78 -24.81 -9.97
C GLY A 242 -6.79 -25.27 -8.91
N CYS A 243 -7.29 -25.48 -7.69
CA CYS A 243 -6.47 -26.06 -6.63
C CYS A 243 -5.96 -27.45 -7.06
N ALA A 244 -4.68 -27.72 -6.86
CA ALA A 244 -4.04 -28.94 -7.33
C ALA A 244 -4.56 -30.21 -6.62
N ASP A 245 -5.08 -30.08 -5.39
CA ASP A 245 -5.72 -31.16 -4.63
C ASP A 245 -7.01 -31.67 -5.28
N ARG A 246 -7.70 -30.82 -6.06
CA ARG A 246 -8.90 -31.19 -6.82
C ARG A 246 -8.61 -31.76 -8.21
N LEU A 247 -7.34 -31.86 -8.60
CA LEU A 247 -6.97 -32.39 -9.91
C LEU A 247 -7.42 -33.85 -10.09
N ALA A 248 -7.51 -34.63 -9.00
CA ALA A 248 -8.03 -36.00 -9.03
C ALA A 248 -9.54 -36.08 -9.31
N GLU A 249 -10.29 -35.01 -9.08
CA GLU A 249 -11.74 -34.93 -9.27
C GLU A 249 -12.11 -34.39 -10.66
N ALA A 250 -11.17 -33.72 -11.34
CA ALA A 250 -11.37 -33.21 -12.69
C ALA A 250 -11.74 -34.35 -13.65
N ARG A 251 -12.87 -34.19 -14.35
CA ARG A 251 -13.29 -35.06 -15.45
C ARG A 251 -13.10 -34.30 -16.74
N ASP A 252 -11.87 -34.30 -17.22
CA ASP A 252 -11.56 -33.64 -18.49
C ASP A 252 -12.05 -34.55 -19.62
N GLU A 253 -13.00 -34.07 -20.42
CA GLU A 253 -13.43 -34.75 -21.67
C GLU A 253 -12.35 -34.68 -22.76
N GLU A 254 -11.34 -33.82 -22.57
CA GLU A 254 -10.26 -33.47 -23.48
C GLU A 254 -8.91 -33.64 -22.75
N SER A 255 -7.83 -33.90 -23.49
CA SER A 255 -6.48 -33.96 -22.90
C SER A 255 -5.94 -32.56 -22.59
N PHE A 256 -5.45 -32.40 -21.36
CA PHE A 256 -4.79 -31.20 -20.89
C PHE A 256 -3.33 -31.49 -20.51
N THR A 257 -2.46 -30.55 -20.86
CA THR A 257 -1.11 -30.45 -20.30
C THR A 257 -1.13 -29.50 -19.12
N TYR A 258 -0.52 -29.89 -18.00
CA TYR A 258 -0.57 -29.18 -16.73
C TYR A 258 0.80 -28.68 -16.28
N LEU A 259 0.80 -27.52 -15.61
CA LEU A 259 1.84 -27.02 -14.72
C LEU A 259 1.32 -26.98 -13.29
N LEU A 260 2.21 -27.21 -12.34
CA LEU A 260 1.96 -26.96 -10.92
C LEU A 260 2.76 -25.75 -10.47
N VAL A 261 2.06 -24.80 -9.85
CA VAL A 261 2.65 -23.56 -9.34
C VAL A 261 2.16 -23.30 -7.92
N ARG A 262 3.01 -22.67 -7.10
CA ARG A 262 2.59 -22.08 -5.83
C ARG A 262 2.24 -20.61 -6.07
N ALA A 263 0.96 -20.26 -5.93
CA ALA A 263 0.46 -18.93 -6.26
C ALA A 263 -0.73 -18.51 -5.37
N VAL A 264 -1.04 -17.21 -5.36
CA VAL A 264 -2.22 -16.69 -4.67
C VAL A 264 -3.48 -17.07 -5.45
N PHE A 265 -4.20 -18.07 -4.95
CA PHE A 265 -5.44 -18.54 -5.54
C PHE A 265 -6.41 -19.00 -4.44
N CYS A 266 -7.51 -18.27 -4.29
CA CYS A 266 -8.57 -18.58 -3.35
C CYS A 266 -9.93 -18.29 -4.01
N PRO A 267 -10.66 -19.32 -4.47
CA PRO A 267 -12.01 -19.14 -5.00
C PRO A 267 -12.92 -18.45 -3.97
N GLY A 268 -13.56 -17.35 -4.36
CA GLY A 268 -14.37 -16.52 -3.45
C GLY A 268 -13.57 -15.58 -2.53
N GLY A 269 -12.24 -15.61 -2.61
CA GLY A 269 -11.31 -14.73 -1.91
C GLY A 269 -10.39 -13.98 -2.87
N VAL A 270 -9.14 -13.76 -2.45
CA VAL A 270 -8.12 -13.12 -3.29
C VAL A 270 -7.53 -14.14 -4.25
N THR A 271 -7.59 -13.84 -5.54
CA THR A 271 -6.94 -14.61 -6.61
C THR A 271 -6.07 -13.67 -7.44
N ASP A 272 -4.90 -14.14 -7.84
CA ASP A 272 -4.04 -13.40 -8.75
C ASP A 272 -4.76 -13.19 -10.10
N PRO A 273 -5.01 -11.94 -10.52
CA PRO A 273 -5.72 -11.67 -11.76
C PRO A 273 -4.94 -12.10 -13.00
N ASN A 274 -3.61 -12.28 -12.88
CA ASN A 274 -2.71 -12.59 -13.99
C ASN A 274 -2.18 -14.03 -13.89
N LEU A 275 -2.85 -14.91 -13.12
CA LEU A 275 -2.33 -16.27 -12.89
C LEU A 275 -2.17 -17.09 -14.18
N LEU A 276 -3.07 -16.88 -15.15
CA LEU A 276 -3.00 -17.54 -16.46
C LEU A 276 -1.83 -17.03 -17.33
N GLU A 277 -1.23 -15.89 -16.98
CA GLU A 277 -0.06 -15.32 -17.65
C GLU A 277 1.26 -15.78 -16.98
N PHE A 278 1.19 -16.75 -16.06
CA PHE A 278 2.36 -17.23 -15.34
C PHE A 278 3.47 -17.70 -16.30
N ASP A 279 4.67 -17.18 -16.08
CA ASP A 279 5.89 -17.58 -16.77
C ASP A 279 6.97 -17.87 -15.72
N ALA A 280 7.54 -19.09 -15.74
CA ALA A 280 8.57 -19.49 -14.79
C ALA A 280 9.86 -18.63 -14.87
N ARG A 281 10.07 -17.94 -16.00
CA ARG A 281 11.23 -17.08 -16.24
C ARG A 281 10.97 -15.60 -15.91
N SER A 282 9.72 -15.20 -15.71
CA SER A 282 9.32 -13.79 -15.65
C SER A 282 8.39 -13.52 -14.46
N ALA A 283 8.42 -12.30 -13.94
CA ALA A 283 7.53 -11.81 -12.89
C ALA A 283 6.25 -11.22 -13.51
N THR A 284 5.47 -12.05 -14.21
CA THR A 284 4.24 -11.64 -14.91
C THR A 284 3.00 -11.58 -14.02
N THR A 285 2.98 -12.37 -12.95
CA THR A 285 1.86 -12.41 -11.99
C THR A 285 1.81 -11.17 -11.10
N ALA A 286 0.63 -10.83 -10.59
CA ALA A 286 0.48 -9.68 -9.69
C ALA A 286 1.14 -9.92 -8.32
N PHE A 287 1.15 -11.18 -7.87
CA PHE A 287 1.77 -11.65 -6.64
C PHE A 287 2.91 -12.63 -6.94
N PRO A 288 3.90 -12.80 -6.04
CA PRO A 288 4.97 -13.77 -6.24
C PRO A 288 4.44 -15.19 -6.46
N ALA A 289 4.70 -15.76 -7.64
CA ALA A 289 4.38 -17.14 -7.97
C ALA A 289 5.67 -17.96 -8.11
N GLN A 290 5.61 -19.25 -7.81
CA GLN A 290 6.74 -20.17 -7.90
C GLN A 290 6.36 -21.38 -8.73
N TYR A 291 7.14 -21.67 -9.77
CA TYR A 291 7.05 -22.92 -10.52
C TYR A 291 7.46 -24.10 -9.62
N LEU A 292 6.67 -25.18 -9.64
CA LEU A 292 6.95 -26.41 -8.90
C LEU A 292 7.24 -27.60 -9.81
N TRP A 293 6.42 -27.78 -10.86
CA TRP A 293 6.51 -28.92 -11.76
C TRP A 293 5.81 -28.69 -13.10
N GLY A 294 6.21 -29.48 -14.11
CA GLY A 294 5.60 -29.58 -15.43
C GLY A 294 6.45 -28.95 -16.54
N PRO A 295 5.95 -28.86 -17.78
CA PRO A 295 4.66 -29.35 -18.23
C PRO A 295 4.59 -30.88 -18.20
N GLY A 296 3.39 -31.43 -18.04
CA GLY A 296 3.14 -32.86 -18.15
C GLY A 296 1.65 -33.20 -18.09
N SER A 297 1.33 -34.48 -18.22
CA SER A 297 -0.04 -34.98 -18.15
C SER A 297 -0.61 -34.88 -16.73
N ARG A 298 -1.94 -35.02 -16.62
CA ARG A 298 -2.65 -35.09 -15.34
C ARG A 298 -2.12 -36.20 -14.43
N ASP A 299 -1.88 -37.40 -14.98
CA ASP A 299 -1.42 -38.55 -14.20
C ASP A 299 -0.02 -38.32 -13.65
N GLU A 300 0.88 -37.73 -14.45
CA GLU A 300 2.22 -37.37 -13.98
C GLU A 300 2.18 -36.29 -12.90
N ALA A 301 1.28 -35.30 -13.02
CA ALA A 301 1.07 -34.27 -12.01
C ALA A 301 0.60 -34.87 -10.67
N LEU A 302 -0.35 -35.81 -10.71
CA LEU A 302 -0.86 -36.51 -9.52
C LEU A 302 0.22 -37.36 -8.85
N VAL A 303 1.04 -38.07 -9.65
CA VAL A 303 2.20 -38.81 -9.13
C VAL A 303 3.20 -37.86 -8.47
N TRP A 304 3.48 -36.71 -9.08
CA TRP A 304 4.38 -35.73 -8.52
C TRP A 304 3.86 -35.13 -7.20
N LEU A 305 2.56 -34.78 -7.14
CA LEU A 305 1.90 -34.26 -5.93
C LEU A 305 1.94 -35.27 -4.78
N ALA A 306 1.64 -36.54 -5.04
CA ALA A 306 1.67 -37.60 -4.05
C ALA A 306 3.08 -37.81 -3.46
N ARG A 307 4.12 -37.66 -4.31
CA ARG A 307 5.52 -37.82 -3.92
C ARG A 307 6.10 -36.63 -3.16
N HIS A 308 5.80 -35.39 -3.59
CA HIS A 308 6.47 -34.20 -3.06
C HIS A 308 5.66 -33.47 -1.99
N GLN A 309 4.34 -33.65 -1.96
CA GLN A 309 3.42 -33.03 -0.98
C GLN A 309 3.74 -31.54 -0.74
N PRO A 310 3.77 -30.71 -1.80
CA PRO A 310 4.12 -29.30 -1.66
C PRO A 310 3.15 -28.58 -0.71
N GLU A 311 3.70 -27.86 0.27
CA GLU A 311 2.90 -27.09 1.21
C GLU A 311 2.53 -25.70 0.67
N SER A 312 1.41 -25.17 1.16
CA SER A 312 1.06 -23.75 1.03
C SER A 312 2.00 -22.89 1.87
N ASP A 313 2.19 -21.63 1.49
CA ASP A 313 3.00 -20.68 2.28
C ASP A 313 2.39 -19.27 2.30
N LEU A 314 3.11 -18.34 2.93
CA LEU A 314 2.76 -16.92 2.96
C LEU A 314 3.78 -16.12 2.16
N CYS A 315 3.31 -15.19 1.32
CA CYS A 315 4.17 -14.27 0.59
C CYS A 315 3.85 -12.79 0.89
N GLY A 316 4.87 -12.01 1.20
CA GLY A 316 4.81 -10.55 1.07
C GLY A 316 5.05 -10.15 -0.39
N TYR A 317 4.36 -9.12 -0.86
CA TYR A 317 4.47 -8.69 -2.27
C TYR A 317 4.79 -7.20 -2.45
N LEU A 318 4.96 -6.44 -1.37
CA LEU A 318 5.43 -5.04 -1.46
C LEU A 318 6.95 -4.99 -1.57
N ASP A 319 7.47 -4.00 -2.30
CA ASP A 319 8.91 -3.77 -2.49
C ASP A 319 9.71 -4.98 -3.02
N GLN A 320 9.09 -5.78 -3.88
CA GLN A 320 9.76 -6.89 -4.58
C GLN A 320 10.94 -6.36 -5.39
N ALA A 321 12.08 -7.04 -5.30
CA ALA A 321 13.21 -6.78 -6.17
C ALA A 321 13.04 -7.54 -7.48
N VAL A 322 12.97 -6.81 -8.58
CA VAL A 322 12.96 -7.37 -9.94
C VAL A 322 14.08 -6.76 -10.76
N LEU A 323 14.55 -7.50 -11.74
CA LEU A 323 15.52 -7.06 -12.72
C LEU A 323 14.83 -6.96 -14.07
N VAL A 324 15.13 -5.91 -14.82
CA VAL A 324 14.66 -5.77 -16.21
C VAL A 324 15.86 -5.48 -17.07
N ARG A 325 15.94 -6.18 -18.20
CA ARG A 325 17.01 -6.03 -19.18
C ARG A 325 16.57 -5.09 -20.29
N VAL A 326 17.47 -4.19 -20.67
CA VAL A 326 17.34 -3.37 -21.88
C VAL A 326 18.45 -3.77 -22.83
N HIS A 327 18.09 -4.28 -24.01
CA HIS A 327 19.03 -4.74 -25.02
C HIS A 327 18.53 -4.41 -26.41
N ASP A 328 19.37 -3.74 -27.21
CA ASP A 328 19.07 -3.34 -28.59
C ASP A 328 17.73 -2.59 -28.74
N GLY A 329 17.44 -1.70 -27.79
CA GLY A 329 16.21 -0.91 -27.75
C GLY A 329 14.97 -1.64 -27.25
N ASN A 330 15.08 -2.95 -26.96
CA ASN A 330 13.99 -3.74 -26.39
C ASN A 330 14.05 -3.75 -24.86
N ILE A 331 12.89 -3.61 -24.23
CA ILE A 331 12.71 -3.76 -22.78
C ILE A 331 12.08 -5.13 -22.55
N ASP A 332 12.84 -6.03 -21.91
CA ASP A 332 12.37 -7.38 -21.62
C ASP A 332 11.35 -7.40 -20.47
N LEU A 333 10.68 -8.53 -20.28
CA LEU A 333 9.85 -8.75 -19.10
C LEU A 333 10.69 -8.71 -17.81
N PRO A 334 10.11 -8.24 -16.70
CA PRO A 334 10.78 -8.28 -15.40
C PRO A 334 11.04 -9.72 -14.99
N VAL A 335 12.21 -9.97 -14.40
CA VAL A 335 12.62 -11.28 -13.89
C VAL A 335 13.04 -11.18 -12.43
N TYR A 336 12.90 -12.27 -11.68
CA TYR A 336 13.44 -12.33 -10.32
C TYR A 336 14.98 -12.45 -10.36
N PRO A 337 15.71 -11.91 -9.36
CA PRO A 337 17.17 -11.95 -9.33
C PRO A 337 17.77 -13.35 -9.49
N GLY A 338 17.14 -14.37 -8.91
CA GLY A 338 17.57 -15.77 -9.05
C GLY A 338 17.45 -16.29 -10.49
N VAL A 339 16.43 -15.87 -11.24
CA VAL A 339 16.27 -16.24 -12.65
C VAL A 339 17.34 -15.54 -13.49
N ALA A 340 17.54 -14.24 -13.31
CA ALA A 340 18.54 -13.48 -14.04
C ALA A 340 19.96 -14.06 -13.86
N ALA A 341 20.30 -14.46 -12.63
CA ALA A 341 21.58 -15.08 -12.32
C ALA A 341 21.78 -16.44 -13.00
N GLY A 342 20.69 -17.15 -13.30
CA GLY A 342 20.70 -18.45 -13.99
C GLY A 342 20.63 -18.36 -15.52
N LEU A 343 20.48 -17.16 -16.10
CA LEU A 343 20.38 -17.01 -17.55
C LEU A 343 21.70 -17.40 -18.25
N PRO A 344 21.65 -17.96 -19.47
CA PRO A 344 22.84 -18.16 -20.29
C PRO A 344 23.58 -16.84 -20.55
N ALA A 345 24.91 -16.89 -20.68
CA ALA A 345 25.75 -15.70 -20.84
C ALA A 345 25.35 -14.80 -22.04
N ALA A 346 24.78 -15.40 -23.10
CA ALA A 346 24.25 -14.65 -24.23
C ALA A 346 23.05 -13.77 -23.87
N GLU A 347 22.19 -14.26 -22.97
CA GLU A 347 20.97 -13.57 -22.50
C GLU A 347 21.25 -12.59 -21.36
N GLN A 348 22.43 -12.64 -20.75
CA GLN A 348 22.87 -11.66 -19.75
C GLN A 348 23.36 -10.33 -20.38
N ARG A 349 23.52 -10.26 -21.70
CA ARG A 349 23.99 -9.05 -22.41
C ARG A 349 22.95 -7.93 -22.34
N GLY A 350 23.41 -6.68 -22.28
CA GLY A 350 22.57 -5.48 -22.23
C GLY A 350 22.71 -4.74 -20.90
N THR A 351 21.88 -3.72 -20.72
CA THR A 351 21.83 -2.93 -19.47
C THR A 351 20.76 -3.50 -18.55
N TRP A 352 21.15 -3.84 -17.33
CA TRP A 352 20.23 -4.35 -16.32
C TRP A 352 19.84 -3.27 -15.33
N HIS A 353 18.53 -3.13 -15.12
CA HIS A 353 17.96 -2.22 -14.14
C HIS A 353 17.39 -3.01 -12.97
N ALA A 354 17.87 -2.71 -11.77
CA ALA A 354 17.32 -3.26 -10.53
C ALA A 354 16.26 -2.32 -9.98
N LEU A 355 15.04 -2.85 -9.81
CA LEU A 355 13.87 -2.07 -9.43
C LEU A 355 13.23 -2.69 -8.18
N ARG A 356 12.69 -1.82 -7.32
CA ARG A 356 11.72 -2.22 -6.31
C ARG A 356 10.34 -1.94 -6.87
N VAL A 357 9.43 -2.92 -6.79
CA VAL A 357 8.06 -2.80 -7.29
C VAL A 357 7.09 -3.57 -6.39
N ASP A 358 5.81 -3.19 -6.40
CA ASP A 358 4.78 -3.94 -5.66
C ASP A 358 4.17 -5.07 -6.51
N ARG A 359 4.28 -4.97 -7.83
CA ARG A 359 3.89 -5.99 -8.80
C ARG A 359 4.94 -6.04 -9.89
N GLY A 360 5.28 -7.23 -10.38
CA GLY A 360 6.38 -7.40 -11.33
C GLY A 360 6.24 -6.48 -12.56
N LEU A 361 5.06 -6.50 -13.20
CA LEU A 361 4.78 -5.71 -14.40
C LEU A 361 4.79 -4.18 -14.20
N ASP A 362 4.71 -3.67 -12.96
CA ASP A 362 4.84 -2.23 -12.69
C ASP A 362 6.23 -1.71 -13.11
N ALA A 363 7.24 -2.59 -13.18
CA ALA A 363 8.59 -2.26 -13.62
C ALA A 363 8.66 -1.75 -15.06
N LEU A 364 7.79 -2.27 -15.95
CA LEU A 364 7.78 -1.90 -17.36
C LEU A 364 7.35 -0.45 -17.56
N ALA A 365 6.32 0.00 -16.84
CA ALA A 365 5.86 1.38 -16.90
C ALA A 365 6.95 2.36 -16.45
N HIS A 366 7.70 2.00 -15.40
CA HIS A 366 8.81 2.82 -14.91
C HIS A 366 9.94 2.95 -15.93
N LEU A 367 10.35 1.85 -16.56
CA LEU A 367 11.46 1.88 -17.52
C LEU A 367 11.10 2.53 -18.85
N ARG A 368 9.85 2.36 -19.32
CA ARG A 368 9.36 3.10 -20.49
C ARG A 368 9.42 4.60 -20.26
N ALA A 369 8.98 5.07 -19.08
CA ALA A 369 9.09 6.48 -18.72
C ALA A 369 10.53 6.98 -18.68
N LEU A 370 11.49 6.17 -18.21
CA LEU A 370 12.91 6.51 -18.23
C LEU A 370 13.47 6.56 -19.67
N ALA A 371 13.11 5.60 -20.51
CA ALA A 371 13.53 5.55 -21.91
C ALA A 371 13.05 6.79 -22.68
N ASP A 372 11.79 7.20 -22.48
CA ASP A 372 11.19 8.39 -23.09
C ASP A 372 11.83 9.70 -22.61
N THR A 373 12.42 9.72 -21.40
CA THR A 373 13.16 10.89 -20.87
C THR A 373 14.62 10.98 -21.33
N THR A 374 15.11 10.02 -22.12
CA THR A 374 16.44 10.10 -22.75
C THR A 374 16.32 11.06 -23.94
N PRO A 375 17.04 12.21 -23.96
CA PRO A 375 16.75 13.25 -24.93
C PRO A 375 17.19 12.84 -26.34
N LEU A 376 16.22 12.50 -27.19
CA LEU A 376 16.32 12.87 -28.59
C LEU A 376 16.19 14.40 -28.63
N HIS A 377 17.24 15.06 -29.12
CA HIS A 377 17.31 16.50 -29.28
C HIS A 377 16.05 17.03 -29.99
N VAL A 378 15.20 17.78 -29.27
CA VAL A 378 14.11 18.56 -29.84
C VAL A 378 14.07 19.92 -29.10
N PRO A 379 13.89 21.04 -29.82
CA PRO A 379 14.16 22.38 -29.30
C PRO A 379 13.12 22.85 -28.29
N ASP A 380 13.55 23.80 -27.47
CA ASP A 380 12.80 24.62 -26.52
C ASP A 380 11.34 24.88 -26.95
N VAL A 381 10.38 24.32 -26.20
CA VAL A 381 8.99 24.78 -26.19
C VAL A 381 8.51 24.86 -24.74
N ARG A 382 8.30 26.10 -24.30
CA ARG A 382 7.62 26.50 -23.07
C ARG A 382 6.29 25.78 -22.91
N THR A 383 6.09 25.17 -21.75
CA THR A 383 4.82 24.55 -21.32
C THR A 383 3.77 25.62 -21.00
N PRO A 384 2.53 25.54 -21.55
CA PRO A 384 1.38 26.22 -21.00
C PRO A 384 0.48 25.20 -20.30
N PHE A 385 0.60 25.08 -18.97
CA PHE A 385 -0.47 24.52 -18.13
C PHE A 385 -1.28 25.68 -17.54
N ALA A 386 -2.17 26.23 -18.35
CA ALA A 386 -3.27 27.09 -17.91
C ALA A 386 -4.47 26.84 -18.82
N HIS A 387 -5.65 26.75 -18.21
CA HIS A 387 -6.99 26.53 -18.78
C HIS A 387 -7.42 25.09 -19.08
N ARG A 388 -8.18 24.53 -18.13
CA ARG A 388 -9.45 23.83 -18.39
C ARG A 388 -10.24 23.70 -17.09
N LEU A 389 -10.88 24.79 -16.67
CA LEU A 389 -12.08 24.80 -15.82
C LEU A 389 -12.72 26.20 -15.94
N ALA A 390 -13.50 26.40 -17.00
CA ALA A 390 -14.49 27.48 -17.07
C ALA A 390 -15.51 27.17 -18.17
N GLY A 391 -16.79 27.06 -17.77
CA GLY A 391 -17.92 27.45 -18.60
C GLY A 391 -18.56 26.39 -19.50
N SER A 392 -19.65 25.79 -19.01
CA SER A 392 -20.80 25.45 -19.86
C SER A 392 -22.06 25.62 -19.02
N ALA A 393 -22.58 26.83 -19.04
CA ALA A 393 -23.95 27.17 -18.64
C ALA A 393 -24.42 28.28 -19.58
N THR A 394 -25.20 27.89 -20.59
CA THR A 394 -26.36 28.60 -21.13
C THR A 394 -27.26 27.55 -21.75
#